data_AF-A0AA40CMN9-F1
#
_entry.id   AF-A0AA40CMN9-F1
#
_cell.length_a   1.000
_cell.length_b   1.000
_cell.length_c   1.000
_cell.angle_alpha   90.00
_cell.angle_beta   90.00
_cell.angle_gamma   90.00
#
_symmetry.space_group_name_H-M   'P 1'
#
loop_
_entity.id
_entity.type
_entity.pdbx_description
1 polymer ?
#
loop_
_entity_poly.entity_id
_entity_poly.type
_entity_poly.pdbx_seq_one_letter_code
_entity_poly.pdbx_strand_id
1 'polypeptide(L)'
;MTVTEIAILPLISGSVDPDFKETLKRGLDIQNDWHIANFPHLPATLKGRASHCLQQVEDPGKIMITAEWESLEAHWKWIRSPENAEVMAALSPYVPSSPSDMVLLHLDGGTFGEEPVASPGELIPLLDSPVIIVERFFVSATKKEEFLGNLNVSKAAIDKVAAPYLVRGS
;
A
#
# COMPACT_ATOMS: atom_id res chain seq x y z
N MET A 1 7.28 -12.76 -9.02
CA MET A 1 7.02 -11.40 -9.51
C MET A 1 6.80 -10.50 -8.32
N THR A 2 7.22 -9.24 -8.40
CA THR A 2 6.96 -8.22 -7.38
C THR A 2 5.47 -8.09 -7.13
N VAL A 3 5.08 -7.85 -5.89
CA VAL A 3 3.70 -7.55 -5.49
C VAL A 3 3.69 -6.30 -4.62
N THR A 4 2.63 -5.52 -4.74
CA THR A 4 2.31 -4.44 -3.80
C THR A 4 1.23 -4.94 -2.85
N GLU A 5 1.53 -5.00 -1.56
CA GLU A 5 0.55 -5.17 -0.50
C GLU A 5 -0.28 -3.89 -0.36
N ILE A 6 -1.60 -4.07 -0.26
CA ILE A 6 -2.55 -3.07 0.22
C ILE A 6 -3.32 -3.70 1.38
N ALA A 7 -3.18 -3.09 2.56
CA ALA A 7 -3.96 -3.43 3.74
C ALA A 7 -4.75 -2.20 4.20
N ILE A 8 -6.07 -2.21 4.00
CA ILE A 8 -6.97 -1.17 4.52
C ILE A 8 -7.60 -1.70 5.80
N LEU A 9 -7.30 -1.02 6.91
CA LEU A 9 -7.69 -1.42 8.25
C LEU A 9 -8.62 -0.34 8.84
N PRO A 10 -9.84 -0.68 9.25
CA PRO A 10 -10.61 0.20 10.11
C PRO A 10 -10.01 0.17 11.52
N LEU A 11 -10.08 1.30 12.21
CA LEU A 11 -9.70 1.46 13.60
C LEU A 11 -10.94 1.24 14.46
N ILE A 12 -10.80 0.44 15.52
CA ILE A 12 -11.88 0.14 16.48
C ILE A 12 -12.40 1.44 17.11
N SER A 13 -11.52 2.40 17.39
CA SER A 13 -11.86 3.71 17.95
C SER A 13 -12.58 4.64 16.97
N GLY A 14 -12.54 4.35 15.66
CA GLY A 14 -13.05 5.24 14.62
C GLY A 14 -12.16 6.46 14.32
N SER A 15 -10.99 6.57 14.95
CA SER A 15 -10.03 7.64 14.65
C SER A 15 -8.61 7.29 15.09
N VAL A 16 -7.62 7.84 14.40
CA VAL A 16 -6.21 7.75 14.80
C VAL A 16 -5.95 8.53 16.09
N ASP A 17 -5.40 7.86 17.10
CA ASP A 17 -4.88 8.49 18.33
C ASP A 17 -3.34 8.41 18.42
N PRO A 18 -2.69 9.12 19.35
CA PRO A 18 -1.23 9.12 19.49
C PRO A 18 -0.61 7.74 19.79
N ASP A 19 -1.25 6.93 20.63
CA ASP A 19 -0.74 5.63 21.05
C ASP A 19 -0.77 4.63 19.88
N PHE A 20 -1.84 4.70 19.06
CA PHE A 20 -1.91 3.99 17.80
C PHE A 20 -0.79 4.42 16.84
N LYS A 21 -0.56 5.74 16.67
CA LYS A 21 0.51 6.24 15.79
C LYS A 21 1.88 5.74 16.21
N GLU A 22 2.17 5.76 17.51
CA GLU A 22 3.44 5.26 18.05
C GLU A 22 3.58 3.75 17.84
N THR A 23 2.52 2.99 18.13
CA THR A 23 2.47 1.54 17.94
C THR A 23 2.71 1.16 16.47
N LEU A 24 2.01 1.84 15.55
CA LEU A 24 2.15 1.65 14.11
C LEU A 24 3.55 2.02 13.63
N LYS A 25 4.09 3.16 14.07
CA LYS A 25 5.46 3.57 13.70
C LYS A 25 6.47 2.50 14.13
N ARG A 26 6.37 2.01 15.36
CA ARG A 26 7.22 0.93 15.85
C ARG A 26 7.06 -0.35 15.02
N GLY A 27 5.83 -0.70 14.63
CA GLY A 27 5.58 -1.83 13.75
C GLY A 27 6.24 -1.70 12.38
N LEU A 28 6.19 -0.52 11.77
CA LEU A 28 6.87 -0.22 10.50
C LEU A 28 8.40 -0.27 10.65
N ASP A 29 8.95 0.25 11.74
CA ASP A 29 10.39 0.16 12.03
C ASP A 29 10.83 -1.32 12.15
N ILE A 30 10.07 -2.15 12.90
CA ILE A 30 10.35 -3.60 13.04
C ILE A 30 10.27 -4.31 11.69
N GLN A 31 9.23 -4.04 10.89
CA GLN A 31 9.11 -4.61 9.55
C GLN A 31 10.32 -4.21 8.67
N ASN A 32 10.78 -2.97 8.78
CA ASN A 32 11.90 -2.48 8.00
C ASN A 32 13.23 -3.14 8.39
N ASP A 33 13.50 -3.25 9.70
CA ASP A 33 14.70 -3.92 10.20
C ASP A 33 14.72 -5.40 9.79
N TRP A 34 13.58 -6.09 9.93
CA TRP A 34 13.44 -7.46 9.48
C TRP A 34 13.65 -7.59 7.97
N HIS A 35 13.09 -6.67 7.18
CA HIS A 35 13.26 -6.68 5.73
C HIS A 35 14.72 -6.47 5.32
N ILE A 36 15.42 -5.50 5.92
CA ILE A 36 16.86 -5.27 5.66
C ILE A 36 17.68 -6.53 5.95
N ALA A 37 17.40 -7.21 7.05
CA ALA A 37 18.11 -8.43 7.45
C ALA A 37 17.87 -9.61 6.49
N ASN A 38 16.66 -9.73 5.93
CA ASN A 38 16.27 -10.88 5.10
C ASN A 38 16.44 -10.64 3.60
N PHE A 39 16.41 -9.38 3.15
CA PHE A 39 16.50 -8.98 1.73
C PHE A 39 17.48 -7.81 1.54
N PRO A 40 18.78 -8.00 1.87
CA PRO A 40 19.78 -6.91 1.84
C PRO A 40 20.07 -6.36 0.44
N HIS A 41 19.64 -7.06 -0.63
CA HIS A 41 19.75 -6.59 -2.02
C HIS A 41 18.63 -5.64 -2.45
N LEU A 42 17.57 -5.51 -1.66
CA LEU A 42 16.44 -4.63 -1.92
C LEU A 42 16.60 -3.27 -1.21
N PRO A 43 15.83 -2.24 -1.57
CA PRO A 43 15.89 -0.94 -0.92
C PRO A 43 15.72 -1.03 0.61
N ALA A 44 16.59 -0.36 1.36
CA ALA A 44 16.59 -0.39 2.83
C ALA A 44 15.67 0.66 3.48
N THR A 45 15.14 1.61 2.71
CA THR A 45 14.28 2.68 3.21
C THR A 45 12.82 2.31 3.06
N LEU A 46 11.98 2.76 4.00
CA LEU A 46 10.52 2.63 3.90
C LEU A 46 10.01 3.17 2.55
N LYS A 47 10.47 4.36 2.14
CA LYS A 47 10.09 4.95 0.85
C LYS A 47 10.50 4.12 -0.35
N GLY A 48 11.74 3.59 -0.36
CA GLY A 48 12.22 2.74 -1.45
C GLY A 48 11.47 1.41 -1.58
N ARG A 49 10.80 0.96 -0.52
CA ARG A 49 9.93 -0.23 -0.51
C ARG A 49 8.46 0.10 -0.61
N ALA A 50 8.10 1.34 -0.91
CA ALA A 50 6.74 1.84 -0.84
C ALA A 50 6.00 1.46 0.46
N SER A 51 6.72 1.35 1.57
CA SER A 51 6.18 1.00 2.89
C SER A 51 5.67 2.27 3.56
N HIS A 52 4.35 2.48 3.53
CA HIS A 52 3.71 3.68 4.05
C HIS A 52 2.42 3.35 4.79
N CYS A 53 2.02 4.25 5.69
CA CYS A 53 0.67 4.28 6.22
C CYS A 53 0.02 5.62 5.89
N LEU A 54 -1.17 5.55 5.28
CA LEU A 54 -1.97 6.69 4.87
C LEU A 54 -3.28 6.67 5.65
N GLN A 55 -3.70 7.81 6.16
CA GLN A 55 -5.02 7.95 6.78
C GLN A 55 -6.01 8.42 5.72
N GLN A 56 -7.20 7.80 5.67
CA GLN A 56 -8.25 8.25 4.76
C GLN A 56 -8.79 9.62 5.21
N VAL A 57 -9.02 10.52 4.25
CA VAL A 57 -9.52 11.88 4.52
C VAL A 57 -11.01 11.89 4.86
N GLU A 58 -11.83 11.13 4.12
CA GLU A 58 -13.29 11.11 4.29
C GLU A 58 -13.72 10.28 5.52
N ASP A 59 -12.90 9.32 5.93
CA ASP A 59 -13.11 8.50 7.11
C ASP A 59 -11.79 8.34 7.88
N PRO A 60 -11.51 9.24 8.85
CA PRO A 60 -10.29 9.19 9.65
C PRO A 60 -10.11 7.92 10.48
N GLY A 61 -11.15 7.09 10.59
CA GLY A 61 -11.11 5.77 11.20
C GLY A 61 -10.57 4.68 10.28
N LYS A 62 -10.22 4.98 9.03
CA LYS A 62 -9.56 4.02 8.13
C LYS A 62 -8.12 4.44 7.85
N ILE A 63 -7.24 3.46 7.90
CA ILE A 63 -5.88 3.58 7.43
C ILE A 63 -5.62 2.61 6.28
N MET A 64 -4.68 2.96 5.42
CA MET A 64 -4.14 2.10 4.39
C MET A 64 -2.65 1.94 4.60
N ILE A 65 -2.21 0.70 4.78
CA ILE A 65 -0.80 0.32 4.76
C ILE A 65 -0.47 -0.21 3.37
N THR A 66 0.66 0.24 2.84
CA THR A 66 1.23 -0.25 1.59
C THR A 66 2.61 -0.83 1.85
N ALA A 67 3.04 -1.81 1.07
CA ALA A 67 4.44 -2.26 1.02
C ALA A 67 4.69 -3.03 -0.28
N GLU A 68 5.86 -2.83 -0.88
CA GLU A 68 6.32 -3.64 -2.00
C GLU A 68 7.19 -4.80 -1.52
N TRP A 69 6.93 -5.96 -2.11
CA TRP A 69 7.61 -7.21 -1.83
C TRP A 69 8.14 -7.79 -3.15
N GLU A 70 9.37 -8.31 -3.16
CA GLU A 70 9.95 -8.94 -4.36
C GLU A 70 9.11 -10.13 -4.88
N SER A 71 8.32 -10.74 -3.98
CA SER A 71 7.36 -11.78 -4.30
C SER A 71 6.29 -11.94 -3.23
N LEU A 72 5.17 -12.57 -3.61
CA LEU A 72 4.16 -13.03 -2.67
C LEU A 72 4.76 -13.96 -1.59
N GLU A 73 5.73 -14.80 -1.95
CA GLU A 73 6.41 -15.68 -0.99
C GLU A 73 7.22 -14.88 0.03
N ALA A 74 7.93 -13.83 -0.39
CA ALA A 74 8.68 -12.94 0.50
C ALA A 74 7.76 -12.25 1.51
N HIS A 75 6.60 -11.76 1.07
CA HIS A 75 5.59 -11.22 1.98
C HIS A 75 5.11 -12.29 2.99
N TRP A 76 4.83 -13.52 2.54
CA TRP A 76 4.42 -14.59 3.46
C TRP A 76 5.51 -14.98 4.48
N LYS A 77 6.80 -14.79 4.17
CA LYS A 77 7.88 -14.96 5.15
C LYS A 77 7.78 -13.93 6.26
N TRP A 78 7.47 -12.67 5.94
CA TRP A 78 7.17 -11.63 6.93
C TRP A 78 5.95 -12.01 7.75
N ILE A 79 4.82 -12.33 7.12
CA ILE A 79 3.57 -12.65 7.83
C ILE A 79 3.74 -13.77 8.86
N ARG A 80 4.60 -14.76 8.56
CA ARG A 80 4.87 -15.92 9.42
C ARG A 80 6.00 -15.70 10.42
N SER A 81 6.64 -14.53 10.42
CA SER A 81 7.78 -14.28 11.30
C SER A 81 7.33 -14.02 12.75
N PRO A 82 8.17 -14.34 13.74
CA PRO A 82 7.93 -13.95 15.14
C PRO A 82 7.76 -12.43 15.31
N GLU A 83 8.54 -11.64 14.56
CA GLU A 83 8.51 -10.18 14.61
C GLU A 83 7.15 -9.64 14.16
N ASN A 84 6.57 -10.17 13.08
CA ASN A 84 5.24 -9.78 12.65
C ASN A 84 4.17 -10.20 13.68
N ALA A 85 4.31 -11.38 14.31
CA ALA A 85 3.39 -11.80 15.36
C ALA A 85 3.40 -10.82 16.55
N GLU A 86 4.56 -10.31 16.94
CA GLU A 86 4.69 -9.28 17.97
C GLU A 86 4.06 -7.95 17.55
N VAL A 87 4.29 -7.51 16.31
CA VAL A 87 3.66 -6.30 15.75
C VAL A 87 2.14 -6.42 15.75
N MET A 88 1.60 -7.54 15.28
CA MET A 88 0.16 -7.77 15.23
C MET A 88 -0.46 -7.88 16.63
N ALA A 89 0.25 -8.47 17.60
CA ALA A 89 -0.20 -8.49 18.98
C ALA A 89 -0.31 -7.07 19.56
N ALA A 90 0.68 -6.20 19.28
CA ALA A 90 0.66 -4.81 19.69
C ALA A 90 -0.44 -3.98 19.00
N LEU A 91 -0.73 -4.27 17.72
CA LEU A 91 -1.79 -3.59 16.96
C LEU A 91 -3.21 -4.10 17.30
N SER A 92 -3.35 -5.30 17.86
CA SER A 92 -4.64 -5.94 18.12
C SER A 92 -5.67 -5.12 18.94
N PRO A 93 -5.28 -4.20 19.85
CA PRO A 93 -6.26 -3.33 20.52
C PRO A 93 -6.89 -2.28 19.61
N TYR A 94 -6.27 -1.98 18.46
CA TYR A 94 -6.65 -0.86 17.59
C TYR A 94 -7.36 -1.29 16.31
N VAL A 95 -7.13 -2.52 15.84
CA VAL A 95 -7.67 -3.05 14.59
C VAL A 95 -8.52 -4.30 14.84
N PRO A 96 -9.53 -4.58 14.00
CA PRO A 96 -10.34 -5.79 14.16
C PRO A 96 -9.52 -7.07 14.19
N SER A 97 -10.03 -8.11 14.85
CA SER A 97 -9.40 -9.42 14.83
C SER A 97 -9.79 -10.26 13.60
N SER A 98 -10.88 -9.90 12.91
CA SER A 98 -11.37 -10.66 11.76
C SER A 98 -10.81 -10.12 10.44
N PRO A 99 -10.19 -10.97 9.60
CA PRO A 99 -9.78 -10.59 8.26
C PRO A 99 -10.93 -10.13 7.36
N SER A 100 -12.18 -10.53 7.66
CA SER A 100 -13.38 -10.08 6.92
C SER A 100 -13.67 -8.59 7.08
N ASP A 101 -13.17 -7.99 8.16
CA ASP A 101 -13.41 -6.58 8.48
C ASP A 101 -12.30 -5.69 7.91
N MET A 102 -11.35 -6.29 7.19
CA MET A 102 -10.21 -5.64 6.58
C MET A 102 -10.24 -5.85 5.07
N VAL A 103 -9.53 -4.99 4.34
CA VAL A 103 -9.20 -5.24 2.94
C VAL A 103 -7.72 -5.60 2.87
N LEU A 104 -7.43 -6.86 2.61
CA LEU A 104 -6.07 -7.38 2.44
C LEU A 104 -5.94 -7.89 1.01
N LEU A 105 -5.13 -7.23 0.19
CA LEU A 105 -4.95 -7.60 -1.21
C LEU A 105 -3.51 -7.38 -1.68
N HIS A 106 -3.16 -8.10 -2.74
CA HIS A 106 -1.92 -7.93 -3.48
C HIS A 106 -2.25 -7.40 -4.87
N LEU A 107 -1.60 -6.31 -5.25
CA LEU A 107 -1.55 -5.86 -6.63
C LEU A 107 -0.32 -6.47 -7.30
N ASP A 108 -0.45 -6.83 -8.57
CA ASP A 108 0.66 -7.31 -9.38
C ASP A 108 1.63 -6.15 -9.69
N GLY A 109 2.92 -6.34 -9.42
CA GLY A 109 3.96 -5.35 -9.69
C GLY A 109 4.18 -4.30 -8.59
N GLY A 110 5.11 -3.38 -8.84
CA GLY A 110 5.34 -2.21 -7.99
C GLY A 110 4.40 -1.08 -8.40
N THR A 111 3.48 -0.70 -7.51
CA THR A 111 2.45 0.31 -7.79
C THR A 111 2.90 1.70 -7.36
N PHE A 112 3.65 1.79 -6.26
CA PHE A 112 3.99 3.04 -5.58
C PHE A 112 5.48 3.35 -5.63
N GLY A 113 6.32 2.37 -5.98
CA GLY A 113 7.75 2.52 -6.14
C GLY A 113 8.15 3.53 -7.21
N GLU A 114 9.40 3.98 -7.15
CA GLU A 114 9.99 4.90 -8.11
C GLU A 114 10.17 4.18 -9.46
N GLU A 115 9.31 4.46 -10.44
CA GLU A 115 9.64 4.11 -11.83
C GLU A 115 10.65 5.09 -12.42
N PRO A 116 11.53 4.64 -13.32
CA PRO A 116 12.45 5.53 -14.02
C PRO A 116 11.62 6.48 -14.87
N VAL A 117 11.55 7.73 -14.40
CA VAL A 117 10.82 8.80 -15.08
C VAL A 117 11.35 8.87 -16.51
N ALA A 118 10.49 8.70 -17.52
CA ALA A 118 10.85 8.83 -18.93
C ALA A 118 11.43 10.23 -19.26
N SER A 119 11.26 11.20 -18.36
CA SER A 119 11.92 12.50 -18.37
C SER A 119 12.11 12.99 -16.93
N PRO A 120 13.34 13.01 -16.38
CA PRO A 120 13.59 13.51 -15.03
C PRO A 120 13.05 14.94 -14.87
N GLY A 121 12.05 15.12 -13.99
CA GLY A 121 11.55 16.44 -13.57
C GLY A 121 10.07 16.77 -13.87
N GLU A 122 9.31 15.93 -14.56
CA GLU A 122 7.92 16.27 -14.95
C GLU A 122 6.81 15.57 -14.16
N LEU A 123 7.09 14.44 -13.49
CA LEU A 123 6.08 13.66 -12.76
C LEU A 123 6.40 13.49 -11.27
N ILE A 124 5.39 13.67 -10.43
CA ILE A 124 5.44 13.46 -8.98
C ILE A 124 4.94 12.04 -8.66
N PRO A 125 5.75 11.18 -7.99
CA PRO A 125 5.35 9.84 -7.58
C PRO A 125 4.10 9.83 -6.68
N LEU A 126 3.35 8.72 -6.68
CA LEU A 126 2.12 8.60 -5.89
C LEU A 126 2.32 8.94 -4.40
N LEU A 127 3.40 8.44 -3.80
CA LEU A 127 3.69 8.65 -2.37
C LEU A 127 4.18 10.07 -2.05
N ASP A 128 4.55 10.83 -3.08
CA ASP A 128 4.89 12.26 -2.95
C ASP A 128 3.69 13.17 -3.28
N SER A 129 2.55 12.59 -3.69
CA SER A 129 1.30 13.31 -3.90
C SER A 129 0.67 13.73 -2.55
N PRO A 130 0.04 14.92 -2.48
CA PRO A 130 -0.57 15.42 -1.24
C PRO A 130 -1.80 14.60 -0.81
N VAL A 131 -2.52 14.04 -1.78
CA VAL A 131 -3.69 13.17 -1.59
C VAL A 131 -3.63 12.07 -2.65
N ILE A 132 -3.96 10.85 -2.25
CA ILE A 132 -4.10 9.70 -3.14
C ILE A 132 -5.55 9.26 -3.11
N ILE A 133 -6.12 9.02 -4.30
CA ILE A 133 -7.42 8.40 -4.46
C ILE A 133 -7.19 6.93 -4.82
N VAL A 134 -7.83 6.03 -4.07
CA VAL A 134 -7.77 4.58 -4.33
C VAL A 134 -9.18 4.09 -4.58
N GLU A 135 -9.41 3.55 -5.77
CA GLU A 135 -10.68 2.95 -6.17
C GLU A 135 -10.50 1.48 -6.53
N ARG A 136 -11.50 0.65 -6.18
CA ARG A 136 -11.53 -0.77 -6.51
C ARG A 136 -12.80 -1.09 -7.26
N PHE A 137 -12.65 -1.72 -8.42
CA PHE A 137 -13.74 -2.17 -9.26
C PHE A 137 -13.87 -3.68 -9.21
N PHE A 138 -15.10 -4.16 -8.97
CA PHE A 138 -15.42 -5.58 -9.09
C PHE A 138 -16.06 -5.82 -10.46
N VAL A 139 -15.39 -6.63 -11.28
CA VAL A 139 -15.78 -6.84 -12.67
C VAL A 139 -16.00 -8.33 -12.90
N SER A 140 -17.07 -8.67 -13.63
CA SER A 140 -17.27 -10.05 -14.11
C SER A 140 -16.08 -10.49 -14.96
N ALA A 141 -15.63 -11.74 -14.79
CA ALA A 141 -14.54 -12.30 -15.58
C ALA A 141 -14.77 -12.15 -17.10
N THR A 142 -16.01 -12.29 -17.56
CA THR A 142 -16.40 -12.14 -18.97
C THR A 142 -16.31 -10.72 -19.51
N LYS A 143 -16.25 -9.71 -18.63
CA LYS A 143 -16.18 -8.28 -18.98
C LYS A 143 -14.81 -7.67 -18.70
N LYS A 144 -13.83 -8.46 -18.26
CA LYS A 144 -12.50 -7.96 -17.87
C LYS A 144 -11.83 -7.15 -18.97
N GLU A 145 -11.74 -7.71 -20.18
CA GLU A 145 -11.07 -7.04 -21.31
C GLU A 145 -11.78 -5.76 -21.75
N GLU A 146 -13.12 -5.77 -21.79
CA GLU A 146 -13.92 -4.59 -22.09
C GLU A 146 -13.70 -3.48 -21.04
N PHE A 147 -13.71 -3.84 -19.76
CA PHE A 147 -13.47 -2.91 -18.66
C PHE A 147 -12.06 -2.31 -18.73
N LEU A 148 -11.03 -3.13 -18.94
CA LEU A 148 -9.64 -2.66 -19.06
C LEU A 148 -9.46 -1.72 -20.25
N GLY A 149 -10.11 -2.01 -21.38
CA GLY A 149 -10.13 -1.12 -22.54
C GLY A 149 -10.67 0.27 -22.19
N ASN A 150 -11.83 0.33 -21.53
CA ASN A 150 -12.48 1.58 -21.13
C ASN A 150 -11.69 2.32 -20.03
N LEU A 151 -11.12 1.58 -19.07
CA LEU A 151 -10.31 2.15 -18.00
C LEU A 151 -9.05 2.82 -18.58
N ASN A 152 -8.38 2.19 -19.54
CA ASN A 152 -7.19 2.74 -20.18
C ASN A 152 -7.49 4.05 -20.93
N VAL A 153 -8.62 4.14 -21.63
CA VAL A 153 -9.07 5.39 -22.29
C VAL A 153 -9.32 6.49 -21.25
N SER A 154 -10.00 6.15 -20.16
CA SER A 154 -10.31 7.09 -19.08
C SER A 154 -9.04 7.57 -18.38
N LYS A 155 -8.09 6.67 -18.10
CA LYS A 155 -6.80 6.97 -17.49
C LYS A 155 -6.02 8.01 -18.30
N ALA A 156 -5.96 7.86 -19.62
CA ALA A 156 -5.26 8.83 -20.48
C ALA A 156 -5.88 10.23 -20.46
N ALA A 157 -7.18 10.35 -20.15
CA ALA A 157 -7.83 11.65 -19.94
C ALA A 157 -7.52 12.21 -18.55
N ILE A 158 -7.51 11.37 -17.52
CA ILE A 158 -7.16 11.75 -16.14
C ILE A 158 -5.70 12.20 -16.05
N ASP A 159 -4.77 11.49 -16.69
CA ASP A 159 -3.33 11.82 -16.69
C ASP A 159 -3.07 13.28 -17.10
N LYS A 160 -3.82 13.79 -18.09
CA LYS A 160 -3.65 15.17 -18.59
C LYS A 160 -4.04 16.23 -17.57
N VAL A 161 -4.99 15.92 -16.68
CA VAL A 161 -5.47 16.86 -15.65
C VAL A 161 -4.81 16.64 -14.31
N ALA A 162 -4.34 15.41 -14.04
CA ALA A 162 -3.62 15.06 -12.82
C ALA A 162 -2.16 15.53 -12.84
N ALA A 163 -1.60 15.82 -14.02
CA ALA A 163 -0.23 16.33 -14.16
C ALA A 163 0.04 17.51 -13.20
N PRO A 164 1.18 17.50 -12.49
CA PRO A 164 2.30 16.56 -12.61
C PRO A 164 2.15 15.25 -11.80
N TYR A 165 1.03 15.01 -11.10
CA TYR A 165 0.86 13.82 -10.27
C TYR A 165 0.56 12.56 -11.10
N LEU A 166 1.14 11.44 -10.67
CA LEU A 166 1.01 10.16 -11.34
C LEU A 166 -0.38 9.53 -11.15
N VAL A 167 -0.95 8.95 -12.20
CA VAL A 167 -2.12 8.07 -12.11
C VAL A 167 -1.69 6.64 -12.39
N ARG A 168 -2.05 5.72 -11.49
CA ARG A 168 -1.83 4.27 -11.68
C ARG A 168 -3.16 3.53 -11.60
N GLY A 169 -3.22 2.43 -12.34
CA GLY A 169 -4.32 1.48 -12.35
C GLY A 169 -3.74 0.13 -12.77
N SER A 170 -4.18 -0.93 -12.11
CA SER A 170 -3.75 -2.33 -12.31
C SER A 170 -4.95 -3.24 -12.55
#